data_AF-A0A518BFJ1-F1
#
_entry.id   AF-A0A518BFJ1-F1
#
_cell.length_a   1.000
_cell.length_b   1.000
_cell.length_c   1.000
_cell.angle_alpha   90.00
_cell.angle_beta   90.00
_cell.angle_gamma   90.00
#
_symmetry.space_group_name_H-M   'P 1'
#
loop_
_entity.id
_entity.type
_entity.pdbx_description
1 polymer ?
#
loop_
_entity_poly.entity_id
_entity_poly.type
_entity_poly.pdbx_seq_one_letter_code
_entity_poly.pdbx_strand_id
1 'polypeptide(L)'
;MLRPTRTLLAAASLSLAWIAGALATDGPIPADAPQAEPVAIDLSVLRDRPLRHLGTRVRTVIQLSSYDEPWQAQIGRFGPSHFARISAWSDTQFPWVTADYLSPAPFLFTRRDSTADFVLRNARAHERFAVTLDVCEQFGGEPWCEIVELERIEPSINEGCVLHASRAIESRDKGAVELAYSELERALASPMPAPAHGALEALRAKWQAADGR
;
A
#
# COMPACT_ATOMS: atom_id res chain seq x y z
N MET A 1 -42.60 -30.03 64.13
CA MET A 1 -42.91 -29.11 65.25
C MET A 1 -42.65 -27.68 64.79
N LEU A 2 -43.67 -26.83 64.92
CA LEU A 2 -43.71 -25.36 64.99
C LEU A 2 -42.96 -24.49 63.93
N ARG A 3 -43.80 -23.89 63.07
CA ARG A 3 -43.70 -22.56 62.41
C ARG A 3 -43.54 -21.41 63.46
N PRO A 4 -43.68 -20.12 63.11
CA PRO A 4 -42.99 -19.23 62.15
C PRO A 4 -42.56 -17.88 62.83
N THR A 5 -41.81 -17.01 62.14
CA THR A 5 -41.96 -15.56 62.39
C THR A 5 -41.86 -14.77 61.08
N ARG A 6 -42.99 -14.12 60.76
CA ARG A 6 -43.18 -13.15 59.70
C ARG A 6 -42.71 -11.79 60.20
N THR A 7 -42.02 -11.03 59.36
CA THR A 7 -42.01 -9.57 59.47
C THR A 7 -42.28 -8.97 58.10
N LEU A 8 -43.38 -8.25 58.03
CA LEU A 8 -43.87 -7.41 56.95
C LEU A 8 -43.23 -6.02 57.04
N LEU A 9 -42.79 -5.46 55.92
CA LEU A 9 -42.72 -4.03 55.57
C LEU A 9 -42.08 -3.96 54.18
N ALA A 10 -42.39 -3.07 53.25
CA ALA A 10 -43.55 -2.26 52.92
C ALA A 10 -43.30 -1.85 51.45
N ALA A 11 -44.37 -1.67 50.69
CA ALA A 11 -44.32 -1.36 49.27
C ALA A 11 -43.67 0.02 48.99
N ALA A 12 -42.76 0.05 48.03
CA ALA A 12 -42.44 1.26 47.28
C ALA A 12 -42.66 0.95 45.80
N SER A 13 -43.82 1.37 45.31
CA SER A 13 -44.18 1.38 43.91
C SER A 13 -43.34 2.41 43.17
N LEU A 14 -42.44 1.96 42.31
CA LEU A 14 -41.82 2.80 41.30
C LEU A 14 -42.26 2.29 39.93
N SER A 15 -43.32 2.93 39.44
CA SER A 15 -43.74 2.89 38.05
C SER A 15 -42.64 3.53 37.20
N LEU A 16 -41.85 2.72 36.51
CA LEU A 16 -41.10 3.20 35.35
C LEU A 16 -41.72 2.60 34.11
N ALA A 17 -42.33 3.51 33.36
CA ALA A 17 -42.99 3.28 32.10
C ALA A 17 -42.04 2.65 31.08
N TRP A 18 -42.64 1.77 30.30
CA TRP A 18 -42.16 1.18 29.07
C TRP A 18 -41.45 2.20 28.17
N ILE A 19 -40.17 1.95 27.83
CA ILE A 19 -39.62 2.43 26.57
C ILE A 19 -39.70 1.27 25.59
N ALA A 20 -40.64 1.44 24.67
CA ALA A 20 -40.91 0.58 23.54
C ALA A 20 -39.66 0.42 22.66
N GLY A 21 -39.53 -0.77 22.08
CA GLY A 21 -38.48 -1.10 21.13
C GLY A 21 -38.48 -0.16 19.93
N ALA A 22 -37.31 0.42 19.66
CA ALA A 22 -36.97 0.83 18.31
C ALA A 22 -36.64 -0.46 17.54
N LEU A 23 -37.67 -1.04 16.93
CA LEU A 23 -37.46 -1.89 15.76
C LEU A 23 -36.62 -1.06 14.78
N ALA A 24 -35.43 -1.55 14.48
CA ALA A 24 -34.59 -1.00 13.43
C ALA A 24 -35.44 -0.92 12.17
N THR A 25 -35.82 0.29 11.82
CA THR A 25 -36.38 0.62 10.52
C THR A 25 -35.34 0.20 9.49
N ASP A 26 -35.76 -0.72 8.62
CA ASP A 26 -35.11 -1.12 7.37
C ASP A 26 -35.13 0.07 6.39
N GLY A 27 -34.56 1.19 6.83
CA GLY A 27 -34.41 2.39 6.04
C GLY A 27 -33.30 2.17 5.03
N PRO A 28 -33.45 2.63 3.78
CA PRO A 28 -32.34 2.61 2.83
C PRO A 28 -31.14 3.31 3.47
N ILE A 29 -30.03 2.58 3.60
CA ILE A 29 -28.74 3.15 3.99
C ILE A 29 -28.53 4.35 3.06
N PRO A 30 -28.29 5.57 3.59
CA PRO A 30 -28.01 6.72 2.75
C PRO A 30 -26.76 6.39 1.94
N ALA A 31 -26.96 6.12 0.65
CA ALA A 31 -25.88 6.12 -0.32
C ALA A 31 -25.41 7.58 -0.47
N ASP A 32 -24.10 7.76 -0.51
CA ASP A 32 -23.42 9.03 -0.75
C ASP A 32 -23.50 10.08 0.36
N ALA A 33 -22.86 9.79 1.49
CA ALA A 33 -22.06 10.85 2.09
C ALA A 33 -20.95 11.21 1.09
N PRO A 34 -20.72 12.51 0.76
CA PRO A 34 -19.68 12.90 -0.18
C PRO A 34 -18.35 12.34 0.31
N GLN A 35 -17.79 11.38 -0.43
CA GLN A 35 -16.48 10.83 -0.13
C GLN A 35 -15.47 11.96 -0.30
N ALA A 36 -14.68 12.20 0.75
CA ALA A 36 -13.60 13.18 0.69
C ALA A 36 -12.68 12.86 -0.49
N GLU A 37 -12.30 13.89 -1.24
CA GLU A 37 -11.41 13.73 -2.39
C GLU A 37 -10.09 13.07 -1.94
N PRO A 38 -9.60 12.04 -2.65
CA PRO A 38 -8.36 11.37 -2.28
C PRO A 38 -7.17 12.34 -2.26
N VAL A 39 -6.38 12.31 -1.19
CA VAL A 39 -5.14 13.10 -1.10
C VAL A 39 -4.07 12.43 -1.97
N ALA A 40 -3.56 13.17 -2.96
CA ALA A 40 -2.43 12.69 -3.77
C ALA A 40 -1.13 12.73 -2.94
N ILE A 41 -0.52 11.57 -2.70
CA ILE A 41 0.74 11.46 -1.94
C ILE A 41 1.54 10.24 -2.42
N ASP A 42 2.86 10.38 -2.47
CA ASP A 42 3.76 9.27 -2.80
C ASP A 42 3.78 8.22 -1.68
N LEU A 43 3.86 6.93 -2.04
CA LEU A 43 3.80 5.83 -1.08
C LEU A 43 4.97 5.89 -0.07
N SER A 44 6.16 6.36 -0.47
CA SER A 44 7.29 6.56 0.46
C SER A 44 6.96 7.59 1.54
N VAL A 45 6.32 8.71 1.17
CA VAL A 45 5.91 9.75 2.12
C VAL A 45 4.82 9.25 3.06
N LEU A 46 3.89 8.43 2.54
CA LEU A 46 2.88 7.77 3.37
C LEU A 46 3.53 6.84 4.41
N ARG A 47 4.54 6.05 4.01
CA ARG A 47 5.28 5.15 4.90
C ARG A 47 6.12 5.88 5.95
N ASP A 48 6.66 7.05 5.61
CA ASP A 48 7.44 7.85 6.56
C ASP A 48 6.58 8.39 7.71
N ARG A 49 5.30 8.69 7.45
CA ARG A 49 4.39 9.34 8.42
C ARG A 49 2.96 8.78 8.38
N PRO A 50 2.75 7.47 8.59
CA PRO A 50 1.46 6.82 8.36
C PRO A 50 0.34 7.37 9.25
N LEU A 51 0.65 7.73 10.50
CA LEU A 51 -0.32 8.28 11.45
C LEU A 51 -0.93 9.62 11.02
N ARG A 52 -0.25 10.40 10.16
CA ARG A 52 -0.81 11.66 9.63
C ARG A 52 -1.93 11.44 8.63
N HIS A 53 -2.00 10.24 8.07
CA HIS A 53 -2.92 9.88 7.00
C HIS A 53 -3.92 8.80 7.45
N LEU A 54 -3.91 8.40 8.72
CA LEU A 54 -4.83 7.40 9.24
C LEU A 54 -6.29 7.85 9.06
N GLY A 55 -7.12 6.94 8.53
CA GLY A 55 -8.52 7.21 8.22
C GLY A 55 -8.73 8.08 6.97
N THR A 56 -7.67 8.41 6.24
CA THR A 56 -7.76 9.20 5.00
C THR A 56 -7.72 8.30 3.77
N ARG A 57 -8.37 8.77 2.70
CA ARG A 57 -8.26 8.19 1.37
C ARG A 57 -7.12 8.86 0.62
N VAL A 58 -6.23 8.06 0.05
CA VAL A 58 -5.00 8.50 -0.61
C VAL A 58 -5.00 8.01 -2.05
N ARG A 59 -4.54 8.84 -2.99
CA ARG A 59 -4.18 8.42 -4.34
C ARG A 59 -2.67 8.39 -4.49
N THR A 60 -2.14 7.28 -5.00
CA THR A 60 -0.70 7.13 -5.22
C THR A 60 -0.40 6.26 -6.43
N VAL A 61 0.87 6.15 -6.80
CA VAL A 61 1.35 5.24 -7.84
C VAL A 61 2.28 4.24 -7.20
N ILE A 62 2.08 2.96 -7.52
CA ILE A 62 2.87 1.85 -7.00
C ILE A 62 3.47 1.03 -8.14
N GLN A 63 4.58 0.37 -7.86
CA GLN A 63 5.14 -0.69 -8.69
C GLN A 63 5.04 -2.01 -7.94
N LEU A 64 4.33 -2.98 -8.51
CA LEU A 64 4.09 -4.26 -7.86
C LEU A 64 5.42 -4.98 -7.59
N SER A 65 5.67 -5.36 -6.34
CA SER A 65 6.80 -6.21 -5.98
C SER A 65 6.38 -7.67 -6.00
N SER A 66 5.34 -8.01 -5.22
CA SER A 66 4.83 -9.37 -5.14
C SER A 66 3.37 -9.41 -4.75
N TYR A 67 2.68 -10.47 -5.18
CA TYR A 67 1.40 -10.89 -4.65
C TYR A 67 1.67 -12.00 -3.62
N ASP A 68 1.43 -11.71 -2.33
CA ASP A 68 1.92 -12.51 -1.21
C ASP A 68 0.88 -13.50 -0.69
N GLU A 69 0.95 -14.74 -1.16
CA GLU A 69 0.15 -15.85 -0.62
C GLU A 69 0.95 -17.13 -0.41
N PRO A 70 0.74 -17.85 0.72
CA PRO A 70 -0.09 -17.48 1.88
C PRO A 70 0.60 -16.43 2.78
N TRP A 71 -0.19 -15.67 3.54
CA TRP A 71 0.31 -14.73 4.56
C TRP A 71 -0.40 -14.96 5.90
N GLN A 72 0.26 -14.60 7.01
CA GLN A 72 -0.28 -14.77 8.35
C GLN A 72 -0.97 -13.49 8.83
N ALA A 73 -2.21 -13.62 9.29
CA ALA A 73 -2.96 -12.54 9.91
C ALA A 73 -2.18 -11.98 11.11
N GLN A 74 -2.17 -10.66 11.26
CA GLN A 74 -1.83 -10.01 12.53
C GLN A 74 -3.13 -9.57 13.21
N ILE A 75 -3.01 -8.97 14.39
CA ILE A 75 -4.14 -8.37 15.10
C ILE A 75 -4.60 -7.14 14.31
N GLY A 76 -5.79 -7.20 13.71
CA GLY A 76 -6.37 -6.08 12.95
C GLY A 76 -7.56 -6.50 12.09
N ARG A 77 -8.07 -5.58 11.26
CA ARG A 77 -9.21 -5.86 10.36
C ARG A 77 -8.89 -6.79 9.20
N PHE A 78 -7.62 -6.92 8.84
CA PHE A 78 -7.21 -7.67 7.65
C PHE A 78 -7.01 -9.13 8.00
N GLY A 79 -7.96 -9.96 7.55
CA GLY A 79 -7.89 -11.41 7.64
C GLY A 79 -7.61 -12.05 6.28
N PRO A 80 -6.78 -13.12 6.21
CA PRO A 80 -6.43 -13.79 4.95
C PRO A 80 -7.62 -14.47 4.27
N SER A 81 -8.75 -14.67 4.96
CA SER A 81 -10.00 -15.16 4.37
C SER A 81 -10.74 -14.12 3.53
N HIS A 82 -10.49 -12.83 3.77
CA HIS A 82 -11.21 -11.72 3.12
C HIS A 82 -10.30 -10.82 2.29
N PHE A 83 -9.00 -10.84 2.59
CA PHE A 83 -8.02 -9.98 1.93
C PHE A 83 -6.84 -10.79 1.39
N ALA A 84 -6.41 -10.42 0.19
CA ALA A 84 -5.08 -10.77 -0.31
C ALA A 84 -4.10 -9.66 0.08
N ARG A 85 -2.85 -10.03 0.35
CA ARG A 85 -1.78 -9.08 0.66
C ARG A 85 -0.87 -8.96 -0.56
N ILE A 86 -0.45 -7.75 -0.86
CA ILE A 86 0.57 -7.47 -1.87
C ILE A 86 1.66 -6.58 -1.27
N SER A 87 2.86 -6.68 -1.82
CA SER A 87 3.94 -5.75 -1.55
C SER A 87 4.22 -4.90 -2.80
N ALA A 88 4.58 -3.65 -2.61
CA ALA A 88 4.86 -2.75 -3.73
C ALA A 88 5.90 -1.69 -3.39
N TRP A 89 6.69 -1.29 -4.38
CA TRP A 89 7.56 -0.13 -4.28
C TRP A 89 6.78 1.15 -4.57
N SER A 90 7.25 2.27 -4.02
CA SER A 90 6.79 3.58 -4.45
C SER A 90 7.22 3.88 -5.88
N ASP A 91 6.54 4.80 -6.56
CA ASP A 91 6.95 5.26 -7.89
C ASP A 91 8.29 6.01 -7.91
N THR A 92 8.68 6.52 -6.75
CA THR A 92 9.96 7.21 -6.50
C THR A 92 11.05 6.30 -5.92
N GLN A 93 10.74 5.02 -5.71
CA GLN A 93 11.67 4.01 -5.23
C GLN A 93 12.22 3.22 -6.42
N PHE A 94 13.54 3.11 -6.52
CA PHE A 94 14.19 2.63 -7.73
C PHE A 94 14.81 1.23 -7.53
N PRO A 95 14.22 0.16 -8.09
CA PRO A 95 14.62 -1.22 -7.77
C PRO A 95 16.05 -1.61 -8.18
N TRP A 96 16.79 -0.76 -8.91
CA TRP A 96 18.23 -0.96 -9.17
C TRP A 96 19.13 -0.52 -8.02
N VAL A 97 18.59 0.16 -7.01
CA VAL A 97 19.27 0.41 -5.74
C VAL A 97 18.90 -0.72 -4.78
N THR A 98 19.88 -1.45 -4.26
CA THR A 98 19.62 -2.63 -3.42
C THR A 98 18.77 -2.32 -2.18
N ALA A 99 19.01 -1.17 -1.53
CA ALA A 99 18.23 -0.75 -0.37
C ALA A 99 16.74 -0.53 -0.72
N ASP A 100 16.48 0.05 -1.90
CA ASP A 100 15.13 0.26 -2.41
C ASP A 100 14.49 -1.08 -2.80
N TYR A 101 15.22 -1.94 -3.53
CA TYR A 101 14.71 -3.26 -3.92
C TYR A 101 14.24 -4.08 -2.71
N LEU A 102 15.03 -4.09 -1.64
CA LEU A 102 14.78 -4.89 -0.44
C LEU A 102 13.74 -4.31 0.53
N SER A 103 13.20 -3.11 0.26
CA SER A 103 12.26 -2.42 1.16
C SER A 103 10.93 -2.04 0.50
N PRO A 104 10.20 -2.97 -0.16
CA PRO A 104 8.86 -2.67 -0.64
C PRO A 104 7.91 -2.39 0.55
N ALA A 105 6.86 -1.61 0.31
CA ALA A 105 5.76 -1.44 1.25
C ALA A 105 5.05 -2.79 1.45
N PRO A 106 5.02 -3.36 2.67
CA PRO A 106 4.65 -4.76 2.85
C PRO A 106 3.16 -5.00 3.11
N PHE A 107 2.37 -3.96 3.41
CA PHE A 107 1.00 -4.09 3.93
C PHE A 107 -0.03 -3.34 3.09
N LEU A 108 -0.10 -3.69 1.81
CA LEU A 108 -1.18 -3.29 0.93
C LEU A 108 -2.13 -4.47 0.74
N PHE A 109 -3.43 -4.22 0.86
CA PHE A 109 -4.44 -5.27 0.86
C PHE A 109 -5.50 -5.00 -0.18
N THR A 110 -5.99 -6.06 -0.81
CA THR A 110 -7.16 -5.99 -1.69
C THR A 110 -8.20 -7.00 -1.21
N ARG A 111 -9.50 -6.66 -1.37
CA ARG A 111 -10.57 -7.61 -1.05
C ARG A 111 -10.50 -8.78 -2.02
N ARG A 112 -10.53 -9.99 -1.49
CA ARG A 112 -10.58 -11.21 -2.33
C ARG A 112 -11.77 -11.16 -3.29
N ASP A 113 -11.54 -11.70 -4.48
CA ASP A 113 -12.54 -11.82 -5.54
C ASP A 113 -13.06 -10.46 -6.06
N SER A 114 -12.44 -9.36 -5.67
CA SER A 114 -12.66 -8.06 -6.28
C SER A 114 -11.94 -7.97 -7.63
N THR A 115 -12.35 -6.99 -8.46
CA THR A 115 -11.62 -6.67 -9.69
C THR A 115 -10.14 -6.36 -9.41
N ALA A 116 -9.87 -5.70 -8.29
CA ALA A 116 -8.52 -5.37 -7.85
C ALA A 116 -7.66 -6.59 -7.58
N ASP A 117 -8.21 -7.53 -6.83
CA ASP A 117 -7.58 -8.80 -6.54
C ASP A 117 -7.30 -9.60 -7.81
N PHE A 118 -8.28 -9.71 -8.70
CA PHE A 118 -8.10 -10.38 -9.98
C PHE A 118 -6.97 -9.77 -10.82
N VAL A 119 -6.92 -8.44 -10.94
CA VAL A 119 -5.90 -7.75 -11.72
C VAL A 119 -4.51 -7.95 -11.10
N LEU A 120 -4.37 -7.75 -9.79
CA LEU A 120 -3.08 -7.85 -9.10
C LEU A 120 -2.55 -9.27 -9.04
N ARG A 121 -3.42 -10.27 -8.89
CA ARG A 121 -3.04 -11.70 -8.92
C ARG A 121 -2.44 -12.12 -10.27
N ASN A 122 -2.90 -11.49 -11.35
CA ASN A 122 -2.43 -11.79 -12.72
C ASN A 122 -1.37 -10.79 -13.22
N ALA A 123 -1.00 -9.81 -12.40
CA ALA A 123 0.01 -8.82 -12.74
C ALA A 123 1.43 -9.41 -12.60
N ARG A 124 2.37 -8.84 -13.35
CA ARG A 124 3.79 -9.19 -13.26
C ARG A 124 4.49 -8.27 -12.27
N ALA A 125 5.61 -8.73 -11.73
CA ALA A 125 6.51 -7.86 -10.98
C ALA A 125 6.89 -6.62 -11.79
N HIS A 126 7.02 -5.51 -11.09
CA HIS A 126 7.28 -4.17 -11.60
C HIS A 126 6.19 -3.52 -12.47
N GLU A 127 5.06 -4.19 -12.73
CA GLU A 127 3.92 -3.52 -13.32
C GLU A 127 3.44 -2.38 -12.43
N ARG A 128 3.00 -1.29 -13.08
CA ARG A 128 2.76 -0.01 -12.42
C ARG A 128 1.27 0.28 -12.38
N PHE A 129 0.80 0.77 -11.24
CA PHE A 129 -0.61 1.00 -10.99
C PHE A 129 -0.82 2.35 -10.33
N ALA A 130 -1.75 3.15 -10.86
CA ALA A 130 -2.36 4.23 -10.10
C ALA A 130 -3.42 3.61 -9.18
N VAL A 131 -3.34 3.88 -7.89
CA VAL A 131 -4.20 3.24 -6.89
C VAL A 131 -4.84 4.29 -5.98
N THR A 132 -6.08 4.00 -5.58
CA THR A 132 -6.75 4.68 -4.47
C THR A 132 -6.74 3.74 -3.27
N LEU A 133 -6.28 4.25 -2.14
CA LEU A 133 -6.02 3.52 -0.91
C LEU A 133 -6.82 4.13 0.24
N ASP A 134 -7.40 3.30 1.11
CA ASP A 134 -7.82 3.72 2.44
C ASP A 134 -6.73 3.35 3.45
N VAL A 135 -6.18 4.35 4.16
CA VAL A 135 -5.18 4.12 5.22
C VAL A 135 -5.91 3.72 6.49
N CYS A 136 -5.95 2.43 6.77
CA CYS A 136 -6.89 1.87 7.74
C CYS A 136 -6.30 1.80 9.15
N GLU A 137 -5.05 1.32 9.24
CA GLU A 137 -4.38 1.02 10.50
C GLU A 137 -2.87 1.33 10.37
N GLN A 138 -2.17 1.36 11.50
CA GLN A 138 -0.71 1.35 11.55
C GLN A 138 -0.26 0.19 12.42
N PHE A 139 0.67 -0.63 11.92
CA PHE A 139 1.26 -1.70 12.70
C PHE A 139 2.74 -1.87 12.35
N GLY A 140 3.59 -2.03 13.37
CA GLY A 140 5.03 -2.19 13.18
C GLY A 140 5.72 -1.00 12.51
N GLY A 141 5.14 0.20 12.61
CA GLY A 141 5.64 1.40 11.94
C GLY A 141 5.16 1.58 10.49
N GLU A 142 4.49 0.58 9.91
CA GLU A 142 4.02 0.62 8.52
C GLU A 142 2.51 0.92 8.42
N PRO A 143 2.07 1.64 7.37
CA PRO A 143 0.65 1.82 7.09
C PRO A 143 0.05 0.51 6.57
N TRP A 144 -1.14 0.20 7.04
CA TRP A 144 -1.95 -0.90 6.55
C TRP A 144 -3.07 -0.32 5.69
N CYS A 145 -2.96 -0.52 4.37
CA CYS A 145 -3.82 0.15 3.40
C CYS A 145 -4.71 -0.83 2.65
N GLU A 146 -5.99 -0.51 2.50
CA GLU A 146 -6.90 -1.21 1.60
C GLU A 146 -6.90 -0.52 0.23
N ILE A 147 -6.56 -1.25 -0.83
CA ILE A 147 -6.72 -0.81 -2.21
C ILE A 147 -8.20 -0.89 -2.56
N VAL A 148 -8.81 0.26 -2.81
CA VAL A 148 -10.23 0.37 -3.18
C VAL A 148 -10.43 0.55 -4.68
N GLU A 149 -9.46 1.16 -5.36
CA GLU A 149 -9.46 1.34 -6.82
C GLU A 149 -8.03 1.14 -7.35
N LEU A 150 -7.91 0.66 -8.58
CA LEU A 150 -6.65 0.67 -9.31
C LEU A 150 -6.87 0.83 -10.81
N GLU A 151 -5.83 1.32 -11.45
CA GLU A 151 -5.69 1.40 -12.90
C GLU A 151 -4.26 1.03 -13.27
N ARG A 152 -4.09 0.14 -14.25
CA ARG A 152 -2.77 -0.17 -14.80
C ARG A 152 -2.29 1.02 -15.60
N ILE A 153 -1.05 1.46 -15.35
CA ILE A 153 -0.45 2.59 -16.06
C ILE A 153 0.88 2.20 -16.69
N GLU A 154 1.17 2.82 -17.83
CA GLU A 154 2.41 2.64 -18.58
C GLU A 154 3.14 3.99 -18.74
N PRO A 155 4.46 3.98 -18.99
CA PRO A 155 5.35 2.81 -18.95
C PRO A 155 5.64 2.34 -17.51
N SER A 156 6.13 1.10 -17.37
CA SER A 156 6.64 0.52 -16.12
C SER A 156 8.15 0.28 -16.21
N ILE A 157 8.84 0.15 -15.08
CA ILE A 157 10.25 -0.26 -15.05
C ILE A 157 10.27 -1.77 -15.28
N ASN A 158 10.83 -2.27 -16.37
CA ASN A 158 10.92 -3.72 -16.58
C ASN A 158 12.17 -4.33 -15.92
N GLU A 159 12.20 -5.65 -15.76
CA GLU A 159 13.33 -6.39 -15.17
C GLU A 159 14.67 -6.13 -15.89
N GLY A 160 14.64 -5.96 -17.22
CA GLY A 160 15.83 -5.66 -18.01
C GLY A 160 16.45 -4.32 -17.65
N CYS A 161 15.62 -3.29 -17.45
CA CYS A 161 16.05 -1.98 -16.96
C CYS A 161 16.71 -2.10 -15.59
N VAL A 162 16.07 -2.81 -14.64
CA VAL A 162 16.61 -3.02 -13.29
C VAL A 162 17.97 -3.74 -13.36
N LEU A 163 18.08 -4.80 -14.15
CA LEU A 163 19.30 -5.58 -14.30
C LEU A 163 20.45 -4.73 -14.86
N HIS A 164 20.21 -4.01 -15.95
CA HIS A 164 21.24 -3.20 -16.60
C HIS A 164 21.65 -1.99 -15.74
N ALA A 165 20.70 -1.32 -15.09
CA ALA A 165 21.00 -0.22 -14.18
C ALA A 165 21.83 -0.70 -12.97
N SER A 166 21.48 -1.85 -12.38
CA SER A 166 22.24 -2.44 -11.27
C SER A 166 23.66 -2.80 -11.69
N ARG A 167 23.82 -3.45 -12.86
CA ARG A 167 25.13 -3.79 -13.43
C ARG A 167 25.97 -2.57 -13.77
N ALA A 168 25.34 -1.50 -14.24
CA ALA A 168 26.03 -0.24 -14.50
C ALA A 168 26.66 0.30 -13.21
N ILE A 169 25.88 0.37 -12.13
CA ILE A 169 26.34 0.83 -10.81
C ILE A 169 27.46 -0.06 -10.29
N GLU A 170 27.28 -1.38 -10.28
CA GLU A 170 28.31 -2.31 -9.82
C GLU A 170 29.60 -2.21 -10.64
N SER A 171 29.50 -2.07 -11.96
CA SER A 171 30.66 -1.94 -12.84
C SER A 171 31.39 -0.64 -12.57
N ARG A 172 30.65 0.45 -12.30
CA ARG A 172 31.21 1.74 -11.89
C ARG A 172 31.98 1.61 -10.58
N ASP A 173 31.39 0.97 -9.57
CA ASP A 173 32.01 0.78 -8.25
C ASP A 173 33.29 -0.08 -8.33
N LYS A 174 33.34 -1.01 -9.30
CA LYS A 174 34.54 -1.83 -9.61
C LYS A 174 35.57 -1.12 -10.49
N GLY A 175 35.33 0.14 -10.89
CA GLY A 175 36.22 0.92 -11.77
C GLY A 175 36.16 0.54 -13.25
N ALA A 176 35.23 -0.32 -13.67
CA ALA A 176 35.03 -0.72 -15.06
C ALA A 176 34.18 0.31 -15.82
N VAL A 177 34.75 1.50 -16.05
CA VAL A 177 34.03 2.69 -16.54
C VAL A 177 33.29 2.47 -17.86
N GLU A 178 33.95 1.94 -18.89
CA GLU A 178 33.33 1.73 -20.21
C GLU A 178 32.14 0.74 -20.15
N LEU A 179 32.28 -0.32 -19.37
CA LEU A 179 31.19 -1.28 -19.15
C LEU A 179 30.03 -0.62 -18.41
N ALA A 180 30.32 0.22 -17.39
CA ALA A 180 29.31 0.94 -16.64
C ALA A 180 28.45 1.83 -17.55
N TYR A 181 29.07 2.62 -18.45
CA TYR A 181 28.32 3.41 -19.42
C TYR A 181 27.55 2.53 -20.41
N SER A 182 28.16 1.46 -20.92
CA SER A 182 27.46 0.56 -21.85
C SER A 182 26.20 -0.07 -21.23
N GLU A 183 26.24 -0.45 -19.95
CA GLU A 183 25.08 -0.99 -19.24
C GLU A 183 24.05 0.12 -18.95
N LEU A 184 24.49 1.32 -18.59
CA LEU A 184 23.60 2.46 -18.35
C LEU A 184 22.82 2.86 -19.59
N GLU A 185 23.46 2.89 -20.77
CA GLU A 185 22.79 3.17 -22.04
C GLU A 185 21.75 2.09 -22.39
N ARG A 186 22.02 0.82 -22.08
CA ARG A 186 21.04 -0.27 -22.25
C ARG A 186 19.84 -0.09 -21.32
N ALA A 187 20.08 0.35 -20.07
CA ALA A 187 19.01 0.66 -19.15
C ALA A 187 18.16 1.82 -19.69
N LEU A 188 18.77 2.94 -20.08
CA LEU A 188 18.11 4.13 -20.64
C LEU A 188 17.31 3.84 -21.92
N ALA A 189 17.74 2.86 -22.73
CA ALA A 189 17.00 2.44 -23.92
C ALA A 189 15.70 1.65 -23.61
N SER A 190 15.50 1.22 -22.36
CA SER A 190 14.30 0.48 -21.94
C SER A 190 13.11 1.42 -21.69
N PRO A 191 11.87 1.01 -22.01
CA PRO A 191 10.68 1.75 -21.59
C PRO A 191 10.64 1.88 -20.06
N MET A 192 10.45 3.10 -19.54
CA MET A 192 10.33 3.35 -18.11
C MET A 192 9.62 4.68 -17.81
N PRO A 193 9.09 4.88 -16.59
CA PRO A 193 8.50 6.16 -16.16
C PRO A 193 9.47 7.34 -16.26
N ALA A 194 8.94 8.55 -16.49
CA ALA A 194 9.76 9.76 -16.55
C ALA A 194 10.63 9.99 -15.28
N PRO A 195 10.15 9.75 -14.04
CA PRO A 195 11.00 9.85 -12.85
C PRO A 195 12.19 8.88 -12.87
N ALA A 196 11.96 7.63 -13.30
CA ALA A 196 12.98 6.60 -13.43
C ALA A 196 14.04 6.97 -14.48
N HIS A 197 13.59 7.43 -15.64
CA HIS A 197 14.48 7.90 -16.70
C HIS A 197 15.33 9.09 -16.22
N GLY A 198 14.71 10.07 -15.55
CA GLY A 198 15.38 11.23 -14.99
C GLY A 198 16.46 10.85 -13.97
N ALA A 199 16.21 9.83 -13.14
CA ALA A 199 17.19 9.35 -12.16
C ALA A 199 18.42 8.71 -12.82
N LEU A 200 18.24 7.91 -13.87
CA LEU A 200 19.36 7.32 -14.62
C LEU A 200 20.16 8.37 -15.41
N GLU A 201 19.48 9.37 -15.98
CA GLU A 201 20.13 10.50 -16.64
C GLU A 201 20.96 11.35 -15.67
N ALA A 202 20.42 11.63 -14.47
CA ALA A 202 21.17 12.33 -13.43
C ALA A 202 22.41 11.53 -12.98
N LEU A 203 22.30 10.20 -12.90
CA LEU A 203 23.42 9.32 -12.61
C LEU A 203 24.49 9.38 -13.72
N ARG A 204 24.08 9.35 -15.00
CA ARG A 204 24.97 9.50 -16.16
C ARG A 204 25.73 10.83 -16.10
N ALA A 205 25.03 11.93 -15.91
CA ALA A 205 25.62 13.27 -15.83
C ALA A 205 26.62 13.37 -14.67
N LYS A 206 26.30 12.78 -13.51
CA LYS A 206 27.22 12.71 -12.37
C LYS A 206 28.51 11.96 -12.70
N TRP A 207 28.42 10.83 -13.41
CA TRP A 207 29.60 10.06 -13.81
C TRP A 207 30.44 10.81 -14.84
N GLN A 208 29.81 11.46 -15.82
CA GLN A 208 30.51 12.25 -16.85
C GLN A 208 31.31 13.39 -16.23
N ALA A 209 30.69 14.14 -15.32
CA ALA A 209 31.35 15.21 -14.58
C ALA A 209 32.54 14.69 -13.75
N ALA A 210 32.44 13.51 -13.15
CA ALA A 210 33.53 12.89 -12.39
C ALA A 210 34.68 12.40 -13.28
N ASP A 211 34.40 12.01 -14.52
CA ASP A 211 35.38 11.50 -15.50
C ASP A 211 35.98 12.61 -16.38
N GLY A 212 35.48 13.85 -16.29
CA GLY A 212 35.87 14.96 -17.16
C GLY A 212 35.39 14.81 -18.61
N ARG A 213 34.22 14.17 -18.80
CA ARG A 213 33.55 13.99 -20.09
C ARG A 213 32.41 14.99 -20.29
#